data_AF-A0AAU6M3L4-F1
#
_entry.id   AF-A0AAU6M3L4-F1
#
_cell.length_a   1.000
_cell.length_b   1.000
_cell.length_c   1.000
_cell.angle_alpha   90.00
_cell.angle_beta   90.00
_cell.angle_gamma   90.00
#
_symmetry.space_group_name_H-M   'P 1'
#
loop_
_entity.id
_entity.type
_entity.pdbx_description
1 polymer ?
#
loop_
_entity_poly.entity_id
_entity_poly.type
_entity_poly.pdbx_seq_one_letter_code
_entity_poly.pdbx_strand_id
1 'polypeptide(L)'
;MHSTAEDRTLLPEHRAEIAELCAFLDGTPQAVEPALLRGPDGSTKTLPPEVYEALMVVVRALSEGKAVTVAPVNTTLTTQEAADLLGVSRPTFVKILDEGEVPYSRPGRHRRVLLADVLEYKEKRRTRRSRGLDRLIEQTEDTGLYGN
;
A
#
# COMPACT_ATOMS: atom_id res chain seq x y z
N MET A 1 -13.48 22.92 11.02
CA MET A 1 -14.19 22.22 9.92
C MET A 1 -13.48 20.90 9.68
N HIS A 2 -13.98 19.80 10.26
CA HIS A 2 -13.46 18.48 9.95
C HIS A 2 -13.99 18.07 8.58
N SER A 3 -13.16 18.25 7.54
CA SER A 3 -13.41 17.65 6.24
C SER A 3 -13.25 16.15 6.43
N THR A 4 -14.36 15.40 6.48
CA THR A 4 -14.32 13.95 6.32
C THR A 4 -13.78 13.74 4.90
N ALA A 5 -12.54 13.26 4.77
CA ALA A 5 -12.05 12.90 3.46
C ALA A 5 -13.00 11.82 2.90
N GLU A 6 -13.54 12.05 1.72
CA GLU A 6 -14.35 11.07 1.01
C GLU A 6 -13.44 10.29 0.06
N ASP A 7 -13.80 9.04 -0.22
CA ASP A 7 -13.12 8.23 -1.23
C ASP A 7 -13.17 8.95 -2.58
N ARG A 8 -12.00 9.16 -3.19
CA ARG A 8 -11.90 9.83 -4.49
C ARG A 8 -11.11 8.98 -5.47
N THR A 9 -11.69 8.78 -6.65
CA THR A 9 -11.01 8.11 -7.77
C THR A 9 -10.48 9.15 -8.75
N LEU A 10 -9.19 9.07 -9.03
CA LEU A 10 -8.45 9.89 -9.97
C LEU A 10 -8.28 9.13 -11.29
N LEU A 11 -8.65 9.78 -12.39
CA LEU A 11 -8.49 9.25 -13.74
C LEU A 11 -7.26 9.89 -14.41
N PRO A 12 -6.55 9.16 -15.28
CA PRO A 12 -5.38 9.67 -15.99
C PRO A 12 -5.81 10.53 -17.19
N GLU A 13 -6.43 11.69 -16.92
CA GLU A 13 -6.93 12.60 -17.94
C GLU A 13 -5.81 13.36 -18.66
N HIS A 14 -4.76 13.72 -17.94
CA HIS A 14 -3.63 14.54 -18.42
C HIS A 14 -2.36 13.68 -18.56
N ARG A 15 -2.41 12.65 -19.42
CA ARG A 15 -1.36 11.60 -19.46
C ARG A 15 0.03 12.13 -19.78
N ALA A 16 0.16 13.14 -20.63
CA ALA A 16 1.44 13.70 -21.01
C ALA A 16 2.10 14.41 -19.82
N GLU A 17 1.36 15.31 -19.16
CA GLU A 17 1.82 16.05 -17.99
C GLU A 17 2.14 15.12 -16.81
N ILE A 18 1.32 14.08 -16.63
CA ILE A 18 1.54 13.06 -15.59
C ILE A 18 2.82 12.25 -15.89
N ALA A 19 3.08 11.91 -17.15
CA ALA A 19 4.30 11.20 -17.55
C ALA A 19 5.55 12.06 -17.35
N GLU A 20 5.49 13.34 -17.69
CA GLU A 20 6.58 14.30 -17.44
C GLU A 20 6.87 14.43 -15.93
N LEU A 21 5.82 14.55 -15.11
CA LEU A 21 5.96 14.58 -13.65
C LEU A 21 6.55 13.27 -13.11
N CYS A 22 6.14 12.11 -13.65
CA CYS A 22 6.70 10.81 -13.28
C CYS A 22 8.21 10.75 -13.57
N ALA A 23 8.63 11.17 -14.76
CA ALA A 23 10.03 11.20 -15.15
C ALA A 23 10.85 12.15 -14.26
N PHE A 24 10.29 13.30 -13.89
CA PHE A 24 10.91 14.22 -12.93
C PHE A 24 11.14 13.55 -11.56
N LEU A 25 10.12 12.88 -11.02
CA LEU A 25 10.21 12.20 -9.73
C LEU A 25 11.21 11.04 -9.75
N ASP A 26 11.27 10.27 -10.83
CA ASP A 26 12.21 9.15 -10.99
C ASP A 26 13.66 9.61 -11.19
N GLY A 27 13.87 10.76 -11.82
CA GLY A 27 15.19 11.35 -12.04
C GLY A 27 15.78 12.08 -10.84
N THR A 28 15.03 12.22 -9.74
CA THR A 28 15.49 12.95 -8.55
C THR A 28 16.39 12.05 -7.69
N PRO A 29 17.69 12.37 -7.49
CA PRO A 29 18.57 11.59 -6.61
C PRO A 29 18.07 11.58 -5.17
N GLN A 30 18.59 10.66 -4.35
CA GLN A 30 18.31 10.60 -2.92
C GLN A 30 18.47 12.00 -2.29
N ALA A 31 17.35 12.55 -1.82
CA ALA A 31 17.16 13.98 -1.68
C ALA A 31 18.12 14.60 -0.64
N VAL A 32 18.87 15.63 -1.06
CA VAL A 32 19.71 16.45 -0.17
C VAL A 32 18.84 17.42 0.66
N GLU A 33 17.67 17.80 0.12
CA GLU A 33 16.70 18.70 0.75
C GLU A 33 15.28 18.13 0.65
N PRO A 34 14.38 18.44 1.60
CA PRO A 34 13.02 17.91 1.58
C PRO A 34 12.20 18.51 0.44
N ALA A 35 11.32 17.70 -0.16
CA ALA A 35 10.39 18.16 -1.18
C ALA A 35 9.47 19.28 -0.65
N LEU A 36 9.09 20.22 -1.52
CA LEU A 36 8.21 21.34 -1.17
C LEU A 36 6.92 21.28 -1.98
N LEU A 37 5.78 21.51 -1.33
CA LEU A 37 4.51 21.81 -1.99
C LEU A 37 4.39 23.31 -2.19
N ARG A 38 4.17 23.74 -3.43
CA ARG A 38 3.84 25.13 -3.76
C ARG A 38 2.35 25.29 -3.97
N GLY A 39 1.71 26.15 -3.18
CA GLY A 39 0.31 26.50 -3.32
C GLY A 39 0.05 27.41 -4.54
N PRO A 40 -1.19 27.47 -5.03
CA PRO A 40 -1.57 28.40 -6.12
C PRO A 40 -1.35 29.88 -5.77
N ASP A 41 -1.34 30.21 -4.48
CA ASP A 41 -1.01 31.53 -3.94
C ASP A 41 0.50 31.84 -3.91
N GLY A 42 1.33 30.88 -4.34
CA GLY A 42 2.78 30.98 -4.35
C GLY A 42 3.45 30.62 -3.01
N SER A 43 2.67 30.32 -1.96
CA SER A 43 3.21 29.88 -0.67
C SER A 43 3.86 28.50 -0.79
N THR A 44 4.86 28.22 0.05
CA THR A 44 5.56 26.93 0.07
C THR A 44 5.48 26.27 1.44
N LYS A 45 5.29 24.95 1.46
CA LYS A 45 5.36 24.10 2.66
C LYS A 45 6.23 22.89 2.41
N THR A 46 7.00 22.50 3.42
CA THR A 46 7.71 21.21 3.40
C THR A 46 6.71 20.07 3.31
N LEU A 47 6.94 19.17 2.37
CA LEU A 47 6.12 17.99 2.16
C LEU A 47 6.61 16.88 3.11
N PRO A 48 5.72 16.33 3.97
CA PRO A 48 6.08 15.17 4.79
C PRO A 48 6.50 13.98 3.92
N PRO A 49 7.47 13.14 4.37
CA PRO A 49 7.94 11.99 3.59
C PRO A 49 6.82 11.05 3.15
N GLU A 50 5.85 10.77 4.03
CA GLU A 50 4.74 9.86 3.74
C GLU A 50 3.83 10.40 2.62
N VAL A 51 3.67 11.73 2.56
CA VAL A 51 2.91 12.39 1.49
C VAL A 51 3.69 12.36 0.18
N TYR A 52 5.02 12.54 0.23
CA TYR A 52 5.88 12.41 -0.95
C TYR A 52 5.79 11.01 -1.56
N GLU A 53 5.91 9.98 -0.72
CA GLU A 53 5.80 8.59 -1.14
C GLU A 53 4.43 8.28 -1.73
N ALA A 54 3.36 8.75 -1.10
CA ALA A 54 2.00 8.60 -1.63
C ALA A 54 1.86 9.25 -3.02
N LEU A 55 2.40 10.45 -3.23
CA LEU A 55 2.38 11.12 -4.53
C LEU A 55 3.15 10.34 -5.59
N MET A 56 4.33 9.78 -5.27
CA MET A 56 5.08 8.94 -6.21
C MET A 56 4.26 7.73 -6.66
N VAL A 57 3.58 7.05 -5.73
CA VAL A 57 2.71 5.90 -6.05
C VAL A 57 1.56 6.32 -6.97
N VAL A 58 0.89 7.43 -6.65
CA VAL A 58 -0.23 7.97 -7.44
C VAL A 58 0.22 8.34 -8.85
N VAL A 59 1.30 9.12 -8.98
CA VAL A 59 1.79 9.63 -10.27
C VAL A 59 2.25 8.48 -11.16
N ARG A 60 2.98 7.48 -10.63
CA ARG A 60 3.40 6.31 -11.40
C ARG A 60 2.22 5.49 -11.90
N ALA A 61 1.22 5.23 -11.06
CA ALA A 61 0.04 4.48 -11.49
C ALA A 61 -0.75 5.24 -12.58
N LEU A 62 -0.91 6.56 -12.43
CA LEU A 62 -1.59 7.38 -13.43
C LEU A 62 -0.79 7.48 -14.75
N SER A 63 0.55 7.54 -14.71
CA SER A 63 1.40 7.59 -15.91
C SER A 63 1.32 6.29 -16.71
N GLU A 64 1.14 5.15 -16.03
CA GLU A 64 0.84 3.85 -16.64
C GLU A 64 -0.60 3.73 -17.17
N GLY A 65 -1.41 4.78 -17.02
CA GLY A 65 -2.79 4.82 -17.48
C GLY A 65 -3.79 4.10 -16.58
N LYS A 66 -3.42 3.79 -15.34
CA LYS A 66 -4.31 3.17 -14.34
C LYS A 66 -5.04 4.25 -13.56
N ALA A 67 -6.31 4.01 -13.23
CA ALA A 67 -7.02 4.85 -12.28
C ALA A 67 -6.51 4.58 -10.85
N VAL A 68 -6.56 5.60 -9.99
CA VAL A 68 -6.11 5.49 -8.59
C VAL A 68 -7.23 5.95 -7.66
N THR A 69 -7.58 5.13 -6.67
CA THR A 69 -8.51 5.50 -5.61
C THR A 69 -7.74 5.87 -4.34
N VAL A 70 -8.00 7.07 -3.82
CA VAL A 70 -7.51 7.53 -2.52
C VAL A 70 -8.68 7.47 -1.56
N ALA A 71 -8.57 6.61 -0.55
CA ALA A 71 -9.60 6.37 0.46
C ALA A 71 -8.97 6.53 1.85
N PRO A 72 -9.50 7.39 2.73
CA PRO A 72 -9.06 7.44 4.12
C PRO A 72 -9.45 6.16 4.83
N VAL A 73 -8.52 5.62 5.61
CA VAL A 73 -8.72 4.38 6.35
C VAL A 73 -8.55 4.69 7.84
N ASN A 74 -9.44 4.15 8.66
CA ASN A 74 -9.28 4.23 10.11
C ASN A 74 -7.96 3.56 10.52
N THR A 75 -7.21 4.18 11.41
CA THR A 75 -5.96 3.59 11.93
C THR A 75 -6.24 2.40 12.86
N THR A 76 -7.46 2.32 13.40
CA THR A 76 -7.95 1.21 14.21
C THR A 76 -9.15 0.58 13.51
N LEU A 77 -9.05 -0.71 13.22
CA LEU A 77 -10.03 -1.46 12.45
C LEU A 77 -10.81 -2.43 13.33
N THR A 78 -12.04 -2.68 12.94
CA THR A 78 -12.80 -3.86 13.32
C THR A 78 -12.21 -5.11 12.64
N THR A 79 -12.56 -6.28 13.16
CA THR A 79 -12.18 -7.55 12.53
C THR A 79 -12.80 -7.76 11.15
N GLN A 80 -13.89 -7.05 10.80
CA GLN A 80 -14.45 -7.11 9.46
C GLN A 80 -13.61 -6.28 8.48
N GLU A 81 -13.37 -5.00 8.79
CA GLU A 81 -12.58 -4.11 7.93
C GLU A 81 -11.18 -4.68 7.66
N ALA A 82 -10.54 -5.27 8.67
CA ALA A 82 -9.24 -5.92 8.50
C ALA A 82 -9.30 -7.19 7.63
N ALA A 83 -10.38 -7.98 7.74
CA ALA A 83 -10.58 -9.16 6.89
C ALA A 83 -10.79 -8.75 5.43
N ASP A 84 -11.59 -7.71 5.20
CA ASP A 84 -11.85 -7.14 3.88
C ASP A 84 -10.54 -6.62 3.25
N LEU A 85 -9.70 -5.92 4.03
CA LEU A 85 -8.39 -5.42 3.58
C LEU A 85 -7.41 -6.53 3.15
N LEU A 86 -7.49 -7.70 3.81
CA LEU A 86 -6.67 -8.88 3.51
C LEU A 86 -7.28 -9.77 2.41
N GLY A 87 -8.51 -9.52 1.98
CA GLY A 87 -9.23 -10.35 1.02
C GLY A 87 -9.53 -11.76 1.56
N VAL A 88 -9.85 -11.87 2.84
CA VAL A 88 -10.18 -13.16 3.50
C VAL A 88 -11.51 -13.07 4.24
N SER A 89 -12.09 -14.22 4.59
CA SER A 89 -13.29 -14.23 5.43
C SER A 89 -13.00 -13.73 6.85
N ARG A 90 -13.97 -13.10 7.50
CA ARG A 90 -13.84 -12.69 8.91
C ARG A 90 -13.49 -13.86 9.84
N PRO A 91 -14.09 -15.07 9.74
CA PRO A 91 -13.64 -16.21 10.54
C PRO A 91 -12.17 -16.58 10.32
N THR A 92 -11.67 -16.48 9.08
CA THR A 92 -10.24 -16.68 8.79
C THR A 92 -9.38 -15.64 9.49
N PHE A 93 -9.78 -14.37 9.45
CA PHE A 93 -9.04 -13.32 10.14
C PHE A 93 -9.06 -13.50 11.67
N VAL A 94 -10.18 -13.95 12.24
CA VAL A 94 -10.25 -14.27 13.67
C VAL A 94 -9.27 -15.38 14.05
N LYS A 95 -9.09 -16.42 13.21
CA LYS A 95 -8.07 -17.45 13.44
C LYS A 95 -6.66 -16.88 13.45
N ILE A 96 -6.32 -16.01 12.49
CA ILE A 96 -5.02 -15.31 12.44
C ILE A 96 -4.76 -14.54 13.75
N LEU A 97 -5.79 -13.90 14.32
CA LEU A 97 -5.69 -13.23 15.61
C LEU A 97 -5.51 -14.21 16.79
N ASP A 98 -6.24 -15.32 16.77
CA ASP A 98 -6.14 -16.34 17.83
C ASP A 98 -4.79 -17.08 17.79
N GLU A 99 -4.19 -17.21 16.61
CA GLU A 99 -2.83 -17.73 16.37
C GLU A 99 -1.72 -16.72 16.74
N GLY A 100 -2.07 -15.47 17.05
CA GLY A 100 -1.13 -14.43 17.47
C GLY A 100 -0.31 -13.81 16.33
N GLU A 101 -0.68 -14.08 15.07
CA GLU A 101 0.03 -13.56 13.89
C GLU A 101 -0.21 -12.06 13.68
N VAL A 102 -1.33 -11.52 14.18
CA VAL A 102 -1.65 -10.09 14.17
C VAL A 102 -2.06 -9.66 15.58
N PRO A 103 -1.40 -8.66 16.19
CA PRO A 103 -1.81 -8.10 17.47
C PRO A 103 -3.23 -7.52 17.44
N TYR A 104 -3.92 -7.62 18.57
CA TYR A 104 -5.22 -6.96 18.75
C TYR A 104 -5.40 -6.47 20.18
N SER A 105 -6.24 -5.47 20.35
CA SER A 105 -6.70 -4.97 21.64
C SER A 105 -8.20 -5.20 21.82
N ARG A 106 -8.66 -5.07 23.07
CA ARG A 106 -10.09 -5.11 23.43
C ARG A 106 -10.42 -3.94 24.36
N PRO A 107 -10.46 -2.69 23.85
CA PRO A 107 -10.83 -1.52 24.66
C PRO A 107 -12.30 -1.51 25.12
N GLY A 108 -13.04 -2.60 24.85
CA GLY A 108 -14.43 -2.84 25.24
C GLY A 108 -14.81 -4.28 24.91
N ARG A 109 -16.06 -4.51 24.46
CA ARG A 109 -16.54 -5.87 24.15
C ARG A 109 -15.93 -6.50 22.90
N HIS A 110 -15.49 -5.68 21.93
CA HIS A 110 -15.08 -6.14 20.62
C HIS A 110 -13.58 -5.96 20.38
N ARG A 111 -12.97 -6.89 19.65
CA ARG A 111 -11.57 -6.80 19.22
C ARG A 111 -11.38 -5.61 18.27
N ARG A 112 -10.21 -5.00 18.37
CA ARG A 112 -9.72 -3.93 17.49
C ARG A 112 -8.28 -4.23 17.10
N VAL A 113 -7.93 -3.96 15.85
CA VAL A 113 -6.58 -4.17 15.31
C VAL A 113 -6.07 -2.87 14.73
N LEU A 114 -4.76 -2.64 14.80
CA LEU A 114 -4.18 -1.47 14.15
C LEU A 114 -4.01 -1.75 12.66
N LEU A 115 -4.32 -0.77 11.81
CA LEU A 115 -4.12 -0.87 10.37
C LEU A 115 -2.67 -1.21 10.03
N ALA A 116 -1.71 -0.60 10.74
CA ALA A 116 -0.28 -0.85 10.57
C ALA A 116 0.06 -2.35 10.72
N ASP A 117 -0.43 -3.00 11.77
CA ASP A 117 -0.20 -4.42 12.02
C ASP A 117 -0.79 -5.31 10.93
N VAL A 118 -1.97 -4.95 10.41
CA VAL A 118 -2.63 -5.68 9.33
C VAL A 118 -1.86 -5.54 8.01
N LEU A 119 -1.36 -4.34 7.71
CA LEU A 119 -0.53 -4.09 6.53
C LEU A 119 0.82 -4.82 6.62
N GLU A 120 1.46 -4.82 7.79
CA GLU A 120 2.69 -5.55 8.02
C GLU A 120 2.49 -7.06 7.80
N TYR A 121 1.40 -7.63 8.33
CA TYR A 121 1.04 -9.02 8.10
C TYR A 121 0.79 -9.32 6.61
N LYS A 122 0.10 -8.42 5.90
CA LYS A 122 -0.17 -8.55 4.46
C LYS A 122 1.15 -8.64 3.67
N GLU A 123 2.11 -7.79 4.00
CA GLU A 123 3.42 -7.76 3.32
C GLU A 123 4.26 -8.99 3.65
N LYS A 124 4.32 -9.40 4.93
CA LYS A 124 4.96 -10.66 5.35
C LYS A 124 4.37 -11.86 4.58
N ARG A 125 3.04 -11.92 4.44
CA ARG A 125 2.34 -12.99 3.72
C ARG A 125 2.64 -12.96 2.21
N ARG A 126 2.71 -11.77 1.60
CA ARG A 126 3.11 -11.59 0.19
C ARG A 126 4.53 -12.10 -0.05
N THR A 127 5.46 -11.70 0.81
CA THR A 127 6.87 -12.11 0.72
C THR A 127 7.04 -13.63 0.89
N ARG A 128 6.34 -14.24 1.86
CA ARG A 128 6.33 -15.72 2.06
C ARG A 128 5.80 -16.45 0.81
N ARG A 129 4.76 -15.91 0.16
CA ARG A 129 4.19 -16.49 -1.07
C ARG A 129 5.16 -16.41 -2.24
N SER A 130 5.85 -15.27 -2.42
CA SER A 130 6.85 -15.10 -3.48
C SER A 130 7.97 -16.12 -3.33
N ARG A 131 8.56 -16.25 -2.13
CA ARG A 131 9.62 -17.22 -1.85
C ARG A 131 9.20 -18.67 -2.08
N GLY A 132 7.93 -18.99 -1.87
CA GLY A 132 7.39 -20.32 -2.15
C GLY A 132 7.34 -20.62 -3.65
N LEU A 133 6.93 -19.63 -4.46
CA LEU A 133 6.96 -19.72 -5.92
C LEU A 133 8.40 -19.80 -6.44
N ASP A 134 9.32 -18.99 -5.91
CA ASP A 134 10.73 -19.02 -6.31
C ASP A 134 11.36 -20.40 -6.05
N ARG A 135 11.06 -21.02 -4.89
CA ARG A 135 11.51 -22.39 -4.57
C ARG A 135 10.90 -23.45 -5.49
N LEU A 136 9.64 -23.29 -5.90
CA LEU A 136 9.01 -24.21 -6.86
C LEU A 136 9.71 -24.10 -8.23
N ILE A 137 10.04 -22.90 -8.68
CA ILE A 137 10.77 -22.65 -9.94
C ILE A 137 12.16 -23.27 -9.87
N GLU A 138 12.92 -22.99 -8.81
CA GLU A 138 14.27 -23.52 -8.58
C GLU A 138 14.27 -25.05 -8.51
N GLN A 139 13.24 -25.67 -7.91
CA GLN A 139 13.06 -27.12 -7.90
C GLN A 139 12.79 -27.69 -9.29
N THR A 140 12.00 -27.02 -10.15
CA THR A 140 11.79 -27.44 -11.54
C THR A 140 13.03 -27.30 -12.42
N GLU A 141 13.90 -26.32 -12.16
CA GLU A 141 15.18 -26.18 -12.87
C GLU A 141 16.20 -27.25 -12.44
N ASP A 142 16.19 -27.64 -11.16
CA ASP A 142 17.02 -28.73 -10.61
C ASP A 142 16.47 -30.14 -10.96
N THR A 143 15.24 -30.24 -11.47
CA THR A 143 14.71 -31.48 -12.08
C THR A 143 15.00 -31.61 -13.57
N GLY A 144 16.00 -30.88 -14.08
CA GLY A 144 16.57 -31.05 -15.44
C GLY A 144 17.27 -32.39 -15.68
N LEU A 145 16.61 -33.52 -15.38
CA LEU A 145 17.07 -34.88 -15.63
C LEU A 145 15.81 -35.79 -15.75
N TYR A 146 15.45 -36.42 -16.87
CA TYR A 146 16.16 -36.98 -18.02
C TYR A 146 15.29 -36.74 -19.29
N GLY A 147 15.78 -36.56 -20.51
CA GLY A 147 16.92 -37.25 -21.11
C GLY A 147 16.52 -38.62 -21.68
N ASN A 148 15.54 -38.67 -22.60
CA ASN A 148 15.50 -39.55 -23.79
C ASN A 148 14.34 -39.15 -24.72
#